data_AF-A0A4U0YY17-F1
#
_entry.id   AF-A0A4U0YY17-F1
#
_cell.length_a   1.000
_cell.length_b   1.000
_cell.length_c   1.000
_cell.angle_alpha   90.00
_cell.angle_beta   90.00
_cell.angle_gamma   90.00
#
_symmetry.space_group_name_H-M   'P 1'
#
loop_
_entity.id
_entity.type
_entity.pdbx_description
1 polymer ?
#
loop_
_entity_poly.entity_id
_entity_poly.type
_entity_poly.pdbx_seq_one_letter_code
_entity_poly.pdbx_strand_id
1 'polypeptide(L)'
;MSITDLTRVCAITLSLGLGTAAVAQETPAAPAAEAPAAETAPAAEAPADLNMGQTEGQPAADGPGSTYVAATHGAWEQRCIRSEDGSDPCQLYQLLKDKDGNSVAEISLFALPAGQQAAAGATIIAPLETLLTAQLSLKVDSAAAKVYPFTWCSQVGCVSRVGFTQAEVDGFKKGNKATITIVPVVAPDEKVLLDVSLSGFTAGYDAVAAANAGN
;
A
#
# COMPACT_ATOMS: atom_id res chain seq x y z
N MET A 1 49.70 9.34 9.10
CA MET A 1 50.43 8.05 9.02
C MET A 1 49.84 7.27 7.87
N SER A 2 50.66 7.07 6.83
CA SER A 2 50.38 6.31 5.62
C SER A 2 50.62 4.82 5.90
N ILE A 3 49.79 3.92 5.38
CA ILE A 3 50.21 2.53 5.13
C ILE A 3 49.75 2.17 3.71
N THR A 4 50.75 2.14 2.85
CA THR A 4 50.76 1.74 1.44
C THR A 4 51.09 0.24 1.36
N ASP A 5 50.59 -0.41 0.30
CA ASP A 5 51.13 -1.59 -0.38
C ASP A 5 51.42 -2.90 0.39
N LEU A 6 50.79 -4.00 -0.02
CA LEU A 6 51.60 -5.12 -0.54
C LEU A 6 50.85 -6.05 -1.50
N THR A 7 51.48 -6.15 -2.66
CA THR A 7 51.18 -6.89 -3.89
C THR A 7 51.47 -8.40 -3.79
N ARG A 8 50.98 -9.14 -4.81
CA ARG A 8 51.46 -10.43 -5.42
C ARG A 8 50.71 -11.72 -5.03
N VAL A 9 50.43 -12.70 -5.92
CA VAL A 9 50.40 -12.92 -7.40
C VAL A 9 50.08 -14.43 -7.60
N CYS A 10 49.66 -14.84 -8.81
CA CYS A 10 49.50 -16.22 -9.36
C CYS A 10 48.14 -16.90 -9.12
N ALA A 11 47.47 -17.58 -10.06
CA ALA A 11 47.84 -18.05 -11.40
C ALA A 11 46.61 -18.30 -12.30
N ILE A 12 46.91 -18.41 -13.59
CA ILE A 12 46.09 -18.59 -14.79
C ILE A 12 45.45 -19.98 -14.87
N THR A 13 44.21 -20.07 -15.36
CA THR A 13 43.76 -21.20 -16.23
C THR A 13 42.74 -20.73 -17.26
N LEU A 14 43.11 -20.96 -18.52
CA LEU A 14 42.41 -20.67 -19.77
C LEU A 14 41.62 -21.92 -20.19
N SER A 15 40.38 -21.80 -20.67
CA SER A 15 39.69 -22.88 -21.40
C SER A 15 38.72 -22.30 -22.43
N LEU A 16 39.14 -22.34 -23.70
CA LEU A 16 38.30 -22.11 -24.88
C LEU A 16 37.48 -23.38 -25.20
N GLY A 17 36.24 -23.20 -25.63
CA GLY A 17 35.43 -24.23 -26.27
C GLY A 17 34.50 -23.61 -27.32
N LEU A 18 34.97 -23.53 -28.56
CA LEU A 18 34.17 -23.26 -29.76
C LEU A 18 33.78 -24.61 -30.39
N GLY A 19 32.51 -24.79 -30.71
CA GLY A 19 32.02 -25.96 -31.42
C GLY A 19 30.83 -25.60 -32.31
N THR A 20 31.12 -25.31 -33.58
CA THR A 20 30.15 -25.24 -34.68
C THR A 20 29.98 -26.62 -35.31
N ALA A 21 28.75 -27.07 -35.55
CA ALA A 21 28.46 -28.10 -36.54
C ALA A 21 27.16 -27.73 -37.26
N ALA A 22 27.30 -27.10 -38.42
CA ALA A 22 26.26 -27.02 -39.43
C ALA A 22 26.31 -28.31 -40.26
N VAL A 23 25.21 -29.05 -40.30
CA VAL A 23 25.03 -30.18 -41.20
C VAL A 23 23.82 -29.89 -42.07
N ALA A 24 24.08 -29.60 -43.34
CA ALA A 24 23.07 -29.61 -44.39
C ALA A 24 23.01 -31.05 -44.94
N GLN A 25 21.83 -31.67 -44.90
CA GLN A 25 21.52 -32.85 -45.70
C GLN A 25 20.20 -32.61 -46.44
N GLU A 26 20.31 -32.50 -47.76
CA GLU A 26 19.18 -32.68 -48.67
C GLU A 26 18.60 -34.08 -48.48
N THR A 27 17.30 -34.16 -48.24
CA THR A 27 16.54 -35.42 -48.22
C THR A 27 15.50 -35.38 -49.34
N PRO A 28 15.42 -36.40 -50.22
CA PRO A 28 14.54 -36.40 -51.39
C PRO A 28 13.07 -36.49 -51.02
N ALA A 29 12.21 -35.86 -51.82
CA ALA A 29 10.75 -36.03 -51.76
C ALA A 29 10.31 -37.38 -52.36
N ALA A 30 9.52 -38.15 -51.63
CA ALA A 30 8.55 -39.15 -52.10
C ALA A 30 7.72 -39.71 -50.91
N PRO A 31 6.57 -40.36 -51.13
CA PRO A 31 5.24 -39.81 -51.41
C PRO A 31 4.28 -39.96 -50.21
N ALA A 32 3.11 -39.31 -50.29
CA ALA A 32 2.04 -39.38 -49.31
C ALA A 32 1.51 -40.81 -49.08
N ALA A 33 1.33 -41.18 -47.81
CA ALA A 33 0.60 -42.36 -47.37
C ALA A 33 -0.44 -41.94 -46.31
N GLU A 34 -1.67 -42.42 -46.50
CA GLU A 34 -2.85 -42.15 -45.66
C GLU A 34 -2.72 -42.71 -44.24
N ALA A 35 -3.47 -42.06 -43.33
CA ALA A 35 -3.47 -42.21 -41.88
C ALA A 35 -3.95 -43.57 -41.34
N PRO A 36 -3.60 -43.87 -40.07
CA PRO A 36 -4.53 -44.47 -39.12
C PRO A 36 -5.06 -43.39 -38.17
N ALA A 37 -6.37 -43.38 -37.96
CA ALA A 37 -7.03 -42.53 -36.96
C ALA A 37 -6.52 -42.90 -35.55
N ALA A 38 -6.02 -41.91 -34.81
CA ALA A 38 -5.72 -42.04 -33.39
C ALA A 38 -6.99 -41.72 -32.58
N GLU A 39 -7.41 -42.67 -31.76
CA GLU A 39 -8.44 -42.52 -30.74
C GLU A 39 -8.19 -41.28 -29.88
N THR A 40 -9.27 -40.53 -29.62
CA THR A 40 -9.27 -39.38 -28.72
C THR A 40 -9.10 -39.90 -27.28
N ALA A 41 -7.90 -39.75 -26.72
CA ALA A 41 -7.69 -39.91 -25.28
C ALA A 41 -8.45 -38.80 -24.53
N PRO A 42 -9.12 -39.09 -23.39
CA PRO A 42 -9.75 -38.06 -22.57
C PRO A 42 -8.70 -37.04 -22.13
N ALA A 43 -8.96 -35.75 -22.36
CA ALA A 43 -8.12 -34.68 -21.86
C ALA A 43 -8.07 -34.75 -20.33
N ALA A 44 -6.87 -34.95 -19.78
CA ALA A 44 -6.64 -34.82 -18.36
C ALA A 44 -6.97 -33.38 -17.95
N GLU A 45 -7.91 -33.21 -17.02
CA GLU A 45 -8.21 -31.91 -16.41
C GLU A 45 -6.93 -31.41 -15.71
N ALA A 46 -6.40 -30.29 -16.21
CA ALA A 46 -5.26 -29.63 -15.60
C ALA A 46 -5.64 -29.12 -14.19
N PRO A 47 -4.71 -29.14 -13.21
CA PRO A 47 -5.00 -28.71 -11.86
C PRO A 47 -5.42 -27.23 -11.82
N ALA A 48 -6.56 -26.96 -11.19
CA ALA A 48 -7.23 -25.66 -11.11
C ALA A 48 -6.49 -24.57 -10.30
N ASP A 49 -5.30 -24.86 -9.77
CA ASP A 49 -4.50 -23.96 -8.92
C ASP A 49 -3.40 -23.19 -9.67
N LEU A 50 -3.32 -23.34 -10.99
CA LEU A 50 -2.35 -22.61 -11.79
C LEU A 50 -2.91 -21.25 -12.21
N ASN A 51 -2.23 -20.17 -11.79
CA ASN A 51 -2.55 -18.81 -12.21
C ASN A 51 -2.32 -18.67 -13.72
N MET A 52 -3.42 -18.45 -14.46
CA MET A 52 -3.42 -18.39 -15.93
C MET A 52 -2.99 -17.03 -16.50
N GLY A 53 -2.48 -16.13 -15.66
CA GLY A 53 -2.21 -14.75 -16.02
C GLY A 53 -3.49 -13.95 -16.26
N GLN A 54 -3.34 -12.63 -16.35
CA GLN A 54 -4.40 -11.72 -16.75
C GLN A 54 -3.90 -10.92 -17.96
N THR A 55 -4.81 -10.59 -18.87
CA THR A 55 -4.48 -9.73 -20.01
C THR A 55 -4.08 -8.35 -19.51
N GLU A 56 -2.88 -7.90 -19.88
CA GLU A 56 -2.41 -6.54 -19.57
C GLU A 56 -3.41 -5.52 -20.10
N GLY A 57 -3.86 -4.61 -19.23
CA GLY A 57 -4.82 -3.56 -19.57
C GLY A 57 -6.30 -3.91 -19.36
N GLN A 58 -6.62 -5.11 -18.87
CA GLN A 58 -7.99 -5.40 -18.42
C GLN A 58 -8.29 -4.54 -17.18
N PRO A 59 -9.37 -3.73 -17.18
CA PRO A 59 -9.73 -2.93 -16.01
C PRO A 59 -9.86 -3.83 -14.79
N ALA A 60 -9.33 -3.40 -13.65
CA ALA A 60 -9.63 -4.04 -12.38
C ALA A 60 -11.16 -4.13 -12.24
N ALA A 61 -11.67 -5.27 -11.77
CA ALA A 61 -13.10 -5.50 -11.67
C ALA A 61 -13.75 -4.38 -10.83
N ASP A 62 -14.63 -3.63 -11.48
CA ASP A 62 -15.48 -2.62 -10.87
C ASP A 62 -16.73 -3.33 -10.34
N GLY A 63 -16.75 -3.60 -9.03
CA GLY A 63 -17.82 -4.35 -8.38
C GLY A 63 -17.71 -4.30 -6.85
N PRO A 64 -18.61 -5.00 -6.13
CA PRO A 64 -18.60 -5.04 -4.68
C PRO A 64 -17.20 -5.38 -4.11
N GLY A 65 -16.76 -4.62 -3.11
CA GLY A 65 -15.42 -4.71 -2.51
C GLY A 65 -14.33 -3.87 -3.18
N SER A 66 -14.57 -3.30 -4.37
CA SER A 66 -13.61 -2.41 -5.03
C SER A 66 -13.57 -1.00 -4.38
N THR A 67 -12.38 -0.40 -4.29
CA THR A 67 -12.20 0.94 -3.71
C THR A 67 -12.22 2.05 -4.77
N TYR A 68 -13.01 3.06 -4.46
CA TYR A 68 -13.23 4.36 -5.08
C TYR A 68 -12.46 5.59 -4.58
N VAL A 69 -12.20 6.62 -5.41
CA VAL A 69 -12.17 8.01 -4.91
C VAL A 69 -13.47 8.69 -5.36
N ALA A 70 -14.35 8.99 -4.42
CA ALA A 70 -15.64 9.64 -4.71
C ALA A 70 -15.50 11.16 -4.88
N ALA A 71 -14.61 11.77 -4.09
CA ALA A 71 -14.35 13.21 -4.13
C ALA A 71 -12.96 13.54 -3.56
N THR A 72 -12.45 14.72 -3.89
CA THR A 72 -11.23 15.29 -3.30
C THR A 72 -11.56 16.64 -2.66
N HIS A 73 -11.18 16.81 -1.40
CA HIS A 73 -11.40 18.00 -0.58
C HIS A 73 -10.06 18.56 -0.13
N GLY A 74 -9.50 19.51 -0.88
CA GLY A 74 -8.19 20.06 -0.58
C GLY A 74 -7.12 18.96 -0.61
N ALA A 75 -6.53 18.67 0.55
CA ALA A 75 -5.52 17.62 0.69
C ALA A 75 -6.08 16.24 1.04
N TRP A 76 -7.41 16.09 1.10
CA TRP A 76 -8.07 14.85 1.51
C TRP A 76 -8.84 14.19 0.37
N GLU A 77 -8.83 12.87 0.34
CA GLU A 77 -9.64 12.07 -0.57
C GLU A 77 -10.78 11.41 0.20
N GLN A 78 -12.02 11.55 -0.27
CA GLN A 78 -13.12 10.70 0.15
C GLN A 78 -13.00 9.39 -0.62
N ARG A 79 -12.58 8.32 0.06
CA ARG A 79 -12.45 6.99 -0.51
C ARG A 79 -13.59 6.09 -0.05
N CYS A 80 -14.27 5.44 -0.98
CA CYS A 80 -15.42 4.58 -0.68
C CYS A 80 -15.19 3.15 -1.17
N ILE A 81 -15.92 2.20 -0.61
CA ILE A 81 -15.89 0.80 -1.04
C ILE A 81 -17.24 0.48 -1.66
N ARG A 82 -17.24 -0.07 -2.88
CA ARG A 82 -18.49 -0.49 -3.52
C ARG A 82 -19.16 -1.60 -2.72
N SER A 83 -20.43 -1.39 -2.44
CA SER A 83 -21.33 -2.32 -1.77
C SER A 83 -22.29 -2.97 -2.77
N GLU A 84 -22.95 -4.06 -2.37
CA GLU A 84 -23.95 -4.71 -3.23
C GLU A 84 -25.26 -3.91 -3.32
N ASP A 85 -25.60 -3.17 -2.27
CA ASP A 85 -26.83 -2.39 -2.13
C ASP A 85 -26.69 -0.93 -2.55
N GLY A 86 -25.46 -0.49 -2.87
CA GLY A 86 -25.13 0.88 -3.27
C GLY A 86 -24.91 1.84 -2.11
N SER A 87 -25.02 1.36 -0.86
CA SER A 87 -24.75 2.11 0.36
C SER A 87 -23.26 2.04 0.68
N ASP A 88 -22.44 2.66 -0.17
CA ASP A 88 -20.98 2.54 -0.13
C ASP A 88 -20.38 3.19 1.13
N PRO A 89 -19.72 2.43 2.04
CA PRO A 89 -19.03 3.02 3.17
C PRO A 89 -17.81 3.80 2.70
N CYS A 90 -17.67 5.01 3.23
CA CYS A 90 -16.57 5.92 2.90
C CYS A 90 -15.67 6.22 4.11
N GLN A 91 -14.43 6.56 3.82
CA GLN A 91 -13.44 7.08 4.74
C GLN A 91 -12.75 8.31 4.12
N LEU A 92 -12.31 9.22 4.97
CA LEU A 92 -11.50 10.37 4.57
C LEU A 92 -10.03 9.97 4.69
N TYR A 93 -9.26 10.16 3.62
CA TYR A 93 -7.91 9.64 3.48
C TYR A 93 -6.90 10.74 3.15
N GLN A 94 -5.69 10.63 3.71
CA GLN A 94 -4.54 11.40 3.27
C GLN A 94 -3.25 10.55 3.32
N LEU A 95 -2.50 10.56 2.23
CA LEU A 95 -1.14 10.01 2.16
C LEU A 95 -0.16 11.05 2.69
N LEU A 96 0.66 10.65 3.65
CA LEU A 96 1.60 11.52 4.35
C LEU A 96 3.00 11.34 3.80
N LYS A 97 3.64 12.48 3.53
CA LYS A 97 4.97 12.54 2.95
C LYS A 97 5.97 13.13 3.92
N ASP A 98 7.22 12.70 3.81
CA ASP A 98 8.33 13.36 4.49
C ASP A 98 8.75 14.66 3.77
N LYS A 99 9.76 15.33 4.33
CA LYS A 99 10.32 16.58 3.79
C LYS A 99 10.93 16.43 2.39
N ASP A 100 11.28 15.21 1.97
CA ASP A 100 11.88 14.91 0.68
C ASP A 100 10.81 14.47 -0.34
N GLY A 101 9.54 14.39 0.08
CA GLY A 101 8.40 14.05 -0.76
C GLY A 101 8.10 12.55 -0.87
N ASN A 102 8.78 11.72 -0.08
CA ASN A 102 8.56 10.27 -0.07
C ASN A 102 7.28 9.95 0.69
N SER A 103 6.52 8.98 0.20
CA SER A 103 5.35 8.43 0.89
C SER A 103 5.81 7.62 2.11
N VAL A 104 5.39 8.02 3.32
CA VAL A 104 5.85 7.39 4.56
C VAL A 104 4.71 6.75 5.33
N ALA A 105 3.62 7.46 5.55
CA ALA A 105 2.50 6.94 6.33
C ALA A 105 1.19 7.37 5.70
N GLU A 106 0.08 6.85 6.20
CA GLU A 106 -1.24 7.27 5.79
C GLU A 106 -2.18 7.36 6.99
N ILE A 107 -3.14 8.27 6.89
CA ILE A 107 -4.24 8.41 7.83
C ILE A 107 -5.56 8.25 7.08
N SER A 108 -6.43 7.40 7.62
CA SER A 108 -7.82 7.32 7.20
C SER A 108 -8.75 7.47 8.40
N LEU A 109 -9.91 8.08 8.21
CA LEU A 109 -10.87 8.33 9.29
C LEU A 109 -12.32 8.39 8.83
N PHE A 110 -13.23 8.17 9.76
CA PHE A 110 -14.67 8.23 9.53
C PHE A 110 -15.38 8.75 10.79
N ALA A 111 -16.55 9.34 10.61
CA ALA A 111 -17.41 9.76 11.72
C ALA A 111 -18.02 8.54 12.43
N LEU A 112 -18.07 8.59 13.75
CA LEU A 112 -18.77 7.58 14.57
C LEU A 112 -20.19 8.06 14.89
N PRO A 113 -21.13 7.13 15.16
CA PRO A 113 -22.47 7.50 15.62
C PRO A 113 -22.43 8.38 16.88
N ALA A 114 -23.42 9.28 16.99
CA ALA A 114 -23.54 10.17 18.15
C ALA A 114 -23.72 9.39 19.47
N GLY A 115 -23.25 9.98 20.57
CA GLY A 115 -23.35 9.40 21.92
C GLY A 115 -22.17 8.51 22.32
N GLN A 116 -21.23 8.26 21.42
CA GLN A 116 -19.97 7.58 21.73
C GLN A 116 -18.95 8.53 22.35
N GLN A 117 -17.97 7.98 23.07
CA GLN A 117 -16.86 8.76 23.64
C GLN A 117 -16.00 9.44 22.56
N ALA A 118 -15.82 8.76 21.41
CA ALA A 118 -15.14 9.31 20.25
C ALA A 118 -16.18 9.75 19.20
N ALA A 119 -15.97 10.93 18.63
CA ALA A 119 -16.76 11.45 17.52
C ALA A 119 -16.26 10.92 16.16
N ALA A 120 -14.98 10.56 16.07
CA ALA A 120 -14.38 9.98 14.88
C ALA A 120 -13.44 8.83 15.23
N GLY A 121 -13.44 7.80 14.39
CA GLY A 121 -12.45 6.73 14.40
C GLY A 121 -11.44 6.95 13.28
N ALA A 122 -10.17 6.69 13.54
CA ALA A 122 -9.11 6.79 12.55
C ALA A 122 -8.14 5.60 12.62
N THR A 123 -7.59 5.27 11.46
CA THR A 123 -6.51 4.31 11.30
C THR A 123 -5.30 5.05 10.76
N ILE A 124 -4.17 4.91 11.44
CA ILE A 124 -2.89 5.42 10.95
C ILE A 124 -1.97 4.23 10.70
N ILE A 125 -1.43 4.15 9.49
CA ILE A 125 -0.50 3.10 9.09
C ILE A 125 0.87 3.74 8.91
N ALA A 126 1.82 3.37 9.77
CA ALA A 126 3.23 3.75 9.69
C ALA A 126 4.04 2.63 9.02
N PRO A 127 5.25 2.91 8.49
CA PRO A 127 6.12 1.89 7.91
C PRO A 127 6.42 0.73 8.85
N LEU A 128 6.82 -0.39 8.24
CA LEU A 128 7.60 -1.40 8.96
C LEU A 128 8.88 -0.78 9.54
N GLU A 129 9.48 -1.46 10.51
CA GLU A 129 10.63 -0.94 11.26
C GLU A 129 10.31 0.34 12.08
N THR A 130 9.04 0.59 12.41
CA THR A 130 8.64 1.59 13.41
C THR A 130 8.85 1.04 14.83
N LEU A 131 9.47 1.84 15.71
CA LEU A 131 9.67 1.52 17.13
C LEU A 131 8.34 1.61 17.90
N LEU A 132 7.72 0.46 18.15
CA LEU A 132 6.37 0.40 18.72
C LEU A 132 6.27 0.94 20.16
N THR A 133 7.32 0.77 20.96
CA THR A 133 7.36 1.25 22.36
C THR A 133 7.40 2.77 22.47
N ALA A 134 7.84 3.47 21.42
CA ALA A 134 7.80 4.93 21.36
C ALA A 134 6.39 5.47 21.08
N GLN A 135 5.48 4.61 20.62
CA GLN A 135 4.10 4.94 20.22
C GLN A 135 4.04 5.97 19.08
N LEU A 136 2.85 6.21 18.55
CA LEU A 136 2.60 7.29 17.61
C LEU A 136 2.21 8.54 18.40
N SER A 137 2.80 9.69 18.07
CA SER A 137 2.36 10.98 18.63
C SER A 137 1.63 11.80 17.57
N LEU A 138 0.52 12.43 17.92
CA LEU A 138 -0.22 13.35 17.06
C LEU A 138 -0.44 14.67 17.78
N LYS A 139 -0.20 15.78 17.07
CA LYS A 139 -0.41 17.14 17.57
C LYS A 139 -1.12 17.98 16.53
N VAL A 140 -2.17 18.72 16.92
CA VAL A 140 -2.84 19.70 16.04
C VAL A 140 -2.31 21.09 16.36
N ASP A 141 -1.71 21.77 15.38
CA ASP A 141 -1.08 23.09 15.50
C ASP A 141 -0.20 23.20 16.77
N SER A 142 -0.59 24.07 17.71
CA SER A 142 0.07 24.33 18.99
C SER A 142 -0.58 23.63 20.19
N ALA A 143 -1.58 22.78 19.96
CA ALA A 143 -2.21 22.00 21.03
C ALA A 143 -1.23 21.00 21.66
N ALA A 144 -1.60 20.46 22.82
CA ALA A 144 -0.84 19.39 23.44
C ALA A 144 -0.83 18.14 22.54
N ALA A 145 0.34 17.52 22.39
CA ALA A 145 0.46 16.26 21.67
C ALA A 145 -0.21 15.13 22.48
N LYS A 146 -0.84 14.20 21.77
CA LYS A 146 -1.37 12.95 22.33
C LYS A 146 -0.63 11.76 21.75
N VAL A 147 -0.48 10.72 22.56
CA VAL A 147 0.17 9.46 22.15
C VAL A 147 -0.85 8.35 21.96
N TYR A 148 -0.65 7.56 20.92
CA TYR A 148 -1.50 6.45 20.52
C TYR A 148 -0.63 5.21 20.31
N PRO A 149 -0.91 4.11 21.01
CA PRO A 149 -0.13 2.89 20.84
C PRO A 149 -0.34 2.31 19.44
N PHE A 150 0.69 1.66 18.92
CA PHE A 150 0.52 0.72 17.83
C PHE A 150 -0.15 -0.55 18.37
N THR A 151 -1.15 -1.04 17.65
CA THR A 151 -1.97 -2.18 18.09
C THR A 151 -1.51 -3.50 17.48
N TRP A 152 -0.97 -3.45 16.26
CA TRP A 152 -0.46 -4.60 15.52
C TRP A 152 0.32 -4.10 14.28
N CYS A 153 1.08 -4.99 13.67
CA CYS A 153 1.70 -4.75 12.37
C CYS A 153 1.33 -5.90 11.42
N SER A 154 1.28 -5.60 10.14
CA SER A 154 1.14 -6.57 9.06
C SER A 154 2.04 -6.15 7.89
N GLN A 155 1.95 -6.84 6.75
CA GLN A 155 2.76 -6.50 5.57
C GLN A 155 2.52 -5.08 5.06
N VAL A 156 1.37 -4.47 5.34
CA VAL A 156 1.08 -3.09 4.92
C VAL A 156 1.69 -2.03 5.85
N GLY A 157 2.13 -2.41 7.05
CA GLY A 157 2.71 -1.50 8.03
C GLY A 157 2.22 -1.73 9.46
N CYS A 158 2.61 -0.82 10.35
CA CYS A 158 2.25 -0.83 11.75
C CYS A 158 1.07 0.12 12.02
N VAL A 159 0.03 -0.43 12.64
CA VAL A 159 -1.29 0.20 12.70
C VAL A 159 -1.58 0.76 14.09
N SER A 160 -1.91 2.04 14.14
CA SER A 160 -2.53 2.67 15.32
C SER A 160 -4.01 2.91 15.06
N ARG A 161 -4.86 2.50 16.02
CA ARG A 161 -6.29 2.77 16.02
C ARG A 161 -6.56 3.95 16.95
N VAL A 162 -7.10 5.02 16.40
CA VAL A 162 -7.22 6.32 17.06
C VAL A 162 -8.69 6.68 17.21
N GLY A 163 -9.08 7.16 18.38
CA GLY A 163 -10.38 7.77 18.62
C GLY A 163 -10.20 9.25 18.89
N PHE A 164 -10.89 10.10 18.13
CA PHE A 164 -10.90 11.54 18.35
C PHE A 164 -12.18 11.96 19.04
N THR A 165 -12.06 12.74 20.12
CA THR A 165 -13.19 13.40 20.77
C THR A 165 -13.78 14.49 19.88
N GLN A 166 -15.00 14.93 20.19
CA GLN A 166 -15.63 16.04 19.44
C GLN A 166 -14.75 17.31 19.45
N ALA A 167 -14.14 17.64 20.60
CA ALA A 167 -13.27 18.80 20.72
C ALA A 167 -12.03 18.70 19.81
N GLU A 168 -11.52 17.49 19.57
CA GLU A 168 -10.41 17.27 18.65
C GLU A 168 -10.84 17.38 17.20
N VAL A 169 -11.98 16.79 16.83
CA VAL A 169 -12.58 16.98 15.50
C VAL A 169 -12.79 18.47 15.22
N ASP A 170 -13.31 19.23 16.18
CA ASP A 170 -13.46 20.68 16.07
C ASP A 170 -12.11 21.40 15.94
N GLY A 171 -11.08 20.89 16.62
CA GLY A 171 -9.69 21.32 16.48
C GLY A 171 -9.16 21.08 15.07
N PHE A 172 -9.40 19.91 14.49
CA PHE A 172 -9.04 19.62 13.09
C PHE A 172 -9.78 20.53 12.11
N LYS A 173 -11.08 20.81 12.34
CA LYS A 173 -11.88 21.70 11.49
C LYS A 173 -11.41 23.16 11.49
N LYS A 174 -10.83 23.63 12.60
CA LYS A 174 -10.34 25.01 12.77
C LYS A 174 -8.84 25.15 12.52
N GLY A 175 -8.11 24.05 12.62
CA GLY A 175 -6.66 24.03 12.56
C GLY A 175 -6.12 24.10 11.14
N ASN A 176 -4.81 24.31 11.04
CA ASN A 176 -4.13 24.39 9.74
C ASN A 176 -3.40 23.08 9.44
N LYS A 177 -2.78 22.51 10.46
CA LYS A 177 -1.91 21.34 10.32
C LYS A 177 -1.94 20.47 11.56
N ALA A 178 -1.98 19.16 11.37
CA ALA A 178 -1.56 18.23 12.40
C ALA A 178 -0.19 17.64 12.06
N THR A 179 0.58 17.26 13.07
CA THR A 179 1.88 16.60 12.90
C THR A 179 1.81 15.24 13.57
N ILE A 180 2.06 14.19 12.79
CA ILE A 180 2.30 12.84 13.27
C ILE A 180 3.80 12.69 13.49
N THR A 181 4.19 12.04 14.57
CA THR A 181 5.58 11.69 14.86
C THR A 181 5.69 10.20 15.10
N ILE A 182 6.62 9.58 14.37
CA ILE A 182 7.01 8.18 14.50
C ILE A 182 8.52 8.08 14.73
N VAL A 183 8.97 7.00 15.34
CA VAL A 183 10.37 6.73 15.64
C VAL A 183 10.80 5.45 14.92
N PRO A 184 11.84 5.47 14.08
CA PRO A 184 12.38 4.25 13.47
C PRO A 184 13.08 3.37 14.50
N VAL A 185 12.90 2.04 14.42
CA VAL A 185 13.58 1.08 15.32
C VAL A 185 15.08 1.05 15.09
N VAL A 186 15.52 1.32 13.86
CA VAL A 186 16.94 1.38 13.46
C VAL A 186 17.65 2.65 13.95
N ALA A 187 16.88 3.68 14.33
CA ALA A 187 17.38 4.97 14.79
C ALA A 187 16.47 5.50 15.91
N PRO A 188 16.52 4.89 17.12
CA PRO A 188 15.56 5.16 18.21
C PRO A 188 15.65 6.57 18.80
N ASP A 189 16.73 7.29 18.53
CA ASP A 189 16.94 8.68 18.96
C ASP A 189 16.41 9.70 17.94
N GLU A 190 16.03 9.25 16.74
CA GLU A 190 15.53 10.09 15.65
C GLU A 190 14.01 10.12 15.59
N LYS A 191 13.47 11.24 15.11
CA LYS A 191 12.02 11.43 14.95
C LYS A 191 11.70 11.80 13.51
N VAL A 192 10.77 11.05 12.92
CA VAL A 192 10.18 11.39 11.63
C VAL A 192 8.90 12.17 11.89
N LEU A 193 8.88 13.43 11.45
CA LEU A 193 7.72 14.31 11.55
C LEU A 193 7.01 14.33 10.21
N LEU A 194 5.73 13.95 10.22
CA LEU A 194 4.87 13.91 9.05
C LEU A 194 3.75 14.91 9.22
N ASP A 195 3.64 15.82 8.26
CA ASP A 195 2.59 16.83 8.25
C ASP A 195 1.30 16.25 7.66
N VAL A 196 0.22 16.38 8.42
CA VAL A 196 -1.15 16.13 8.00
C VAL A 196 -1.79 17.48 7.71
N SER A 197 -2.05 17.76 6.44
CA SER A 197 -2.72 18.99 6.03
C SER A 197 -4.19 18.96 6.46
N LEU A 198 -4.65 20.02 7.12
CA LEU A 198 -6.06 20.16 7.50
C LEU A 198 -6.87 20.97 6.48
N SER A 199 -6.21 21.39 5.39
CA SER A 199 -6.89 22.01 4.25
C SER A 199 -7.90 21.03 3.63
N GLY A 200 -9.18 21.40 3.69
CA GLY A 200 -10.28 20.59 3.19
C GLY A 200 -10.83 19.54 4.17
N PHE A 201 -10.26 19.42 5.38
CA PHE A 201 -10.70 18.45 6.38
C PHE A 201 -12.19 18.58 6.70
N THR A 202 -12.68 19.79 6.96
CA THR A 202 -14.10 20.03 7.31
C THR A 202 -15.04 19.52 6.23
N ALA A 203 -14.80 19.91 4.98
CA ALA A 203 -15.64 19.51 3.85
C ALA A 203 -15.61 17.99 3.63
N GLY A 204 -14.43 17.38 3.70
CA GLY A 204 -14.29 15.94 3.52
C GLY A 204 -14.87 15.11 4.67
N TYR A 205 -14.69 15.57 5.92
CA TYR A 205 -15.27 14.91 7.10
C TYR A 205 -16.79 14.92 7.05
N ASP A 206 -17.38 16.07 6.70
CA ASP A 206 -18.82 16.22 6.59
C ASP A 206 -19.39 15.40 5.41
N ALA A 207 -18.65 15.30 4.30
CA ALA A 207 -19.03 14.44 3.16
C ALA A 207 -19.00 12.95 3.51
N VAL A 208 -17.97 12.48 4.22
CA VAL A 208 -17.89 11.09 4.72
C VAL A 208 -18.98 10.79 5.73
N ALA A 209 -19.25 11.72 6.66
CA ALA A 209 -20.34 11.56 7.61
C ALA A 209 -21.71 11.45 6.92
N ALA A 210 -21.95 12.26 5.88
CA ALA A 210 -23.18 12.20 5.11
C ALA A 210 -23.31 10.88 4.32
N ALA A 211 -22.22 10.42 3.69
CA ALA A 211 -22.20 9.15 2.95
C ALA A 211 -22.48 7.95 3.88
N ASN A 212 -21.99 8.00 5.12
CA ASN A 212 -22.13 6.91 6.07
C ASN A 212 -23.40 6.97 6.93
N ALA A 213 -24.21 8.03 6.83
CA ALA A 213 -25.40 8.22 7.68
C ALA A 213 -26.52 7.20 7.44
N GLY A 214 -26.47 6.46 6.32
CA GLY A 214 -27.43 5.41 5.97
C GLY A 214 -26.90 3.99 6.12
N ASN A 215 -25.67 3.81 6.62
CA ASN A 215 -24.96 2.53 6.73
C ASN A 215 -25.03 1.94 8.16
#